data_AF-A0A971C011-F1
#
_entry.id   AF-A0A971C011-F1
#
_cell.length_a   1.000
_cell.length_b   1.000
_cell.length_c   1.000
_cell.angle_alpha   90.00
_cell.angle_beta   90.00
_cell.angle_gamma   90.00
#
_symmetry.space_group_name_H-M   'P 1'
#
loop_
_entity.id
_entity.type
_entity.pdbx_description
1 polymer ?
#
loop_
_entity_poly.entity_id
_entity_poly.type
_entity_poly.pdbx_seq_one_letter_code
_entity_poly.pdbx_strand_id
1 'polypeptide(L)'
;MKLKTTTLILVFSLLLVFSTAALILIRFSGKAGETAQIYSEGELLYEIDLSAVTQPYTIDLGGNTVLVEPGQISMLGANCPDKLCVRTGAIRNGSYPIVCLPNKVRIIIVNSAKDDIDAISG
;
A
#
# COMPACT_ATOMS: atom_id res chain seq x y z
N MET A 1 20.83 -39.88 -30.14
CA MET A 1 19.48 -39.43 -29.75
C MET A 1 19.12 -38.23 -30.62
N LYS A 2 18.35 -38.41 -31.71
CA LYS A 2 18.01 -37.29 -32.61
C LYS A 2 16.87 -36.50 -31.96
N LEU A 3 17.17 -35.33 -31.39
CA LEU A 3 16.11 -34.39 -31.01
C LEU A 3 15.37 -33.99 -32.29
N LYS A 4 14.13 -34.42 -32.41
CA LYS A 4 13.25 -34.08 -33.52
C LYS A 4 12.88 -32.60 -33.35
N THR A 5 13.02 -31.81 -34.41
CA THR A 5 12.69 -30.37 -34.40
C THR A 5 11.29 -30.09 -33.84
N THR A 6 10.35 -31.02 -34.03
CA THR A 6 9.00 -31.00 -33.46
C THR A 6 8.99 -31.02 -31.92
N THR A 7 9.88 -31.78 -31.28
CA THR A 7 10.05 -31.81 -29.82
C THR A 7 10.59 -30.47 -29.31
N LEU A 8 11.50 -29.85 -30.07
CA LEU A 8 12.09 -28.56 -29.73
C LEU A 8 11.07 -27.40 -29.84
N ILE A 9 10.21 -27.43 -30.86
CA ILE A 9 9.11 -26.46 -31.04
C ILE A 9 8.06 -26.60 -29.93
N LEU A 10 7.71 -27.84 -29.53
CA LEU A 10 6.76 -28.08 -28.44
C LEU A 10 7.27 -27.57 -27.09
N VAL A 11 8.55 -27.83 -26.77
CA VAL A 11 9.15 -27.34 -25.52
C VAL A 11 9.20 -25.81 -25.48
N PHE A 12 9.56 -25.17 -26.61
CA PHE A 12 9.62 -23.71 -26.68
C PHE A 12 8.25 -23.05 -26.56
N SER A 13 7.22 -23.62 -27.20
CA SER A 13 5.83 -23.18 -27.08
C SER A 13 5.32 -23.26 -25.64
N LEU A 14 5.58 -24.40 -24.97
CA LEU A 14 5.17 -24.61 -23.58
C LEU A 14 5.85 -23.61 -22.62
N LEU A 15 7.15 -23.36 -22.82
CA LEU A 15 7.92 -22.37 -22.06
C LEU A 15 7.36 -20.95 -22.22
N LEU A 16 6.95 -20.59 -23.44
CA LEU A 16 6.43 -19.27 -23.75
C LEU A 16 5.06 -19.05 -23.10
N VAL A 17 4.19 -20.06 -23.11
CA VAL A 17 2.89 -20.04 -22.41
C VAL A 17 3.07 -19.95 -20.89
N PHE A 18 4.04 -20.69 -20.34
CA PHE A 18 4.31 -20.66 -18.90
C PHE A 18 4.87 -19.30 -18.45
N SER A 19 5.76 -18.70 -19.26
CA SER A 19 6.33 -17.39 -19.00
C SER A 19 5.27 -16.28 -19.05
N THR A 20 4.36 -16.31 -20.03
CA THR A 20 3.27 -15.32 -20.10
C THR A 20 2.25 -15.52 -18.97
N ALA A 21 1.90 -16.76 -18.64
CA ALA A 21 1.03 -17.05 -17.49
C ALA A 21 1.64 -16.59 -16.16
N ALA A 22 2.94 -16.83 -15.95
CA ALA A 22 3.66 -16.35 -14.77
C ALA A 22 3.68 -14.81 -14.71
N LEU A 23 3.90 -14.14 -15.85
CA LEU A 23 3.90 -12.67 -15.91
C LEU A 23 2.52 -12.10 -15.63
N ILE A 24 1.45 -12.72 -16.17
CA ILE A 24 0.06 -12.35 -15.88
C ILE A 24 -0.25 -12.56 -14.39
N LEU A 25 0.13 -13.70 -13.81
CA LEU A 25 -0.07 -13.97 -12.39
C LEU A 25 0.69 -12.98 -11.50
N ILE A 26 1.91 -12.58 -11.85
CA ILE A 26 2.65 -11.55 -11.10
C ILE A 26 1.97 -10.17 -11.21
N ARG A 27 1.30 -9.86 -12.33
CA ARG A 27 0.51 -8.63 -12.47
C ARG A 27 -0.84 -8.71 -11.74
N PHE A 28 -1.42 -9.90 -11.62
CA PHE A 28 -2.72 -10.12 -10.98
C PHE A 28 -2.63 -10.43 -9.47
N SER A 29 -1.48 -10.90 -9.00
CA SER A 29 -1.09 -10.84 -7.59
C SER A 29 -0.76 -9.39 -7.25
N GLY A 30 -1.81 -8.57 -7.19
CA GLY A 30 -1.76 -7.27 -6.55
C GLY A 30 -1.05 -7.43 -5.21
N LYS A 31 -0.03 -6.61 -4.99
CA LYS A 31 0.65 -6.51 -3.70
C LYS A 31 -0.42 -6.53 -2.60
N ALA A 32 -0.21 -7.31 -1.54
CA ALA A 32 -1.09 -7.35 -0.38
C ALA A 32 -1.62 -5.94 -0.10
N GLY A 33 -2.94 -5.77 -0.16
CA GLY A 33 -3.57 -4.45 -0.16
C GLY A 33 -3.05 -3.62 1.01
N GLU A 34 -2.41 -2.49 0.68
CA GLU A 34 -1.98 -1.51 1.66
C GLU A 34 -3.18 -0.62 1.96
N THR A 35 -3.94 -0.99 2.98
CA THR A 35 -5.11 -0.20 3.38
C THR A 35 -4.67 0.89 4.34
N ALA A 36 -4.77 2.15 3.92
CA ALA A 36 -4.57 3.29 4.79
C ALA A 36 -5.84 3.57 5.60
N GLN A 37 -5.70 3.63 6.91
CA GLN A 37 -6.76 4.01 7.84
C GLN A 37 -6.43 5.36 8.47
N ILE A 38 -7.38 6.29 8.37
CA ILE A 38 -7.28 7.64 8.94
C ILE A 38 -8.23 7.72 10.12
N TYR A 39 -7.66 7.99 11.29
CA TYR A 39 -8.39 8.21 12.53
C TYR A 39 -8.33 9.68 12.93
N SER A 40 -9.44 10.20 13.45
CA SER A 40 -9.51 11.50 14.10
C SER A 40 -10.29 11.35 15.40
N GLU A 41 -9.80 11.94 16.48
CA GLU A 41 -10.45 11.83 17.80
C GLU A 41 -10.68 10.37 18.27
N GLY A 42 -9.87 9.43 17.76
CA GLY A 42 -9.98 8.00 18.06
C GLY A 42 -10.95 7.22 17.17
N GLU A 43 -11.76 7.88 16.34
CA GLU A 43 -12.72 7.24 15.44
C GLU A 43 -12.12 7.04 14.05
N LEU A 44 -12.44 5.90 13.41
CA LEU A 44 -12.04 5.63 12.03
C LEU A 44 -12.91 6.45 11.08
N LEU A 45 -12.30 7.40 10.37
CA LEU A 45 -13.02 8.25 9.40
C LEU A 45 -12.90 7.73 7.97
N TYR A 46 -11.73 7.22 7.60
CA TYR A 46 -11.48 6.74 6.25
C TYR A 46 -10.69 5.44 6.27
N GLU A 47 -11.10 4.54 5.39
CA GLU A 47 -10.37 3.32 5.03
C GLU A 47 -10.17 3.33 3.52
N ILE A 48 -8.91 3.33 3.09
CA ILE A 48 -8.53 3.59 1.71
C ILE A 48 -7.58 2.49 1.25
N ASP A 49 -8.00 1.71 0.27
CA ASP A 49 -7.10 0.80 -0.43
C ASP A 49 -6.16 1.60 -1.33
N LEU A 50 -4.90 1.77 -0.89
CA LEU A 50 -3.90 2.54 -1.63
C LEU A 50 -3.52 1.88 -2.97
N SER A 51 -3.80 0.59 -3.15
CA SER A 51 -3.54 -0.12 -4.40
C SER A 51 -4.61 0.18 -5.47
N ALA A 52 -5.81 0.57 -5.05
CA ALA A 52 -6.90 0.98 -5.93
C ALA A 52 -6.81 2.47 -6.33
N VAL A 53 -5.98 3.27 -5.66
CA VAL A 53 -5.79 4.69 -5.96
C VAL A 53 -4.99 4.84 -7.26
N THR A 54 -5.59 5.49 -8.27
CA THR A 54 -4.96 5.73 -9.57
C THR A 54 -4.54 7.19 -9.78
N GLN A 55 -5.26 8.13 -9.17
CA GLN A 55 -4.95 9.57 -9.22
C GLN A 55 -4.84 10.14 -7.81
N PRO A 56 -3.93 11.11 -7.59
CA PRO A 56 -3.76 11.72 -6.29
C PRO A 56 -4.96 12.60 -5.92
N TYR A 57 -5.34 12.58 -4.64
CA TYR A 57 -6.40 13.43 -4.10
C TYR A 57 -6.11 13.80 -2.64
N THR A 58 -6.78 14.84 -2.16
CA THR A 58 -6.60 15.36 -0.80
C THR A 58 -7.85 15.21 0.05
N ILE A 59 -7.64 14.94 1.34
CA ILE A 59 -8.69 14.91 2.36
C ILE A 59 -8.38 16.01 3.38
N ASP A 60 -9.36 16.89 3.62
CA ASP A 60 -9.27 17.91 4.67
C ASP A 60 -9.99 17.43 5.93
N LEU A 61 -9.29 17.48 7.06
CA LEU A 61 -9.76 17.06 8.37
C LEU A 61 -9.96 18.24 9.33
N GLY A 62 -10.07 19.48 8.81
CA GLY A 62 -10.34 20.66 9.63
C GLY A 62 -9.12 21.12 10.43
N GLY A 63 -7.95 21.08 9.80
CA GLY A 63 -6.67 21.43 10.44
C GLY A 63 -5.51 20.55 10.03
N ASN A 64 -5.80 19.41 9.38
CA ASN A 64 -4.83 18.57 8.70
C ASN A 64 -5.30 18.32 7.28
N THR A 65 -4.39 18.42 6.31
CA THR A 65 -4.63 18.06 4.92
C THR A 65 -3.81 16.83 4.62
N VAL A 66 -4.48 15.73 4.29
CA VAL A 66 -3.88 14.45 3.92
C VAL A 66 -3.83 14.36 2.41
N LEU A 67 -2.68 13.96 1.86
CA LEU A 67 -2.51 13.67 0.45
C LEU A 67 -2.42 12.16 0.27
N VAL A 68 -3.34 11.63 -0.52
CA VAL A 68 -3.42 10.21 -0.88
C VAL A 68 -2.93 10.07 -2.31
N GLU A 69 -2.00 9.15 -2.53
CA GLU A 69 -1.40 8.89 -3.84
C GLU A 69 -1.32 7.37 -4.09
N PRO A 70 -1.09 6.93 -5.33
CA PRO A 70 -0.97 5.50 -5.63
C PRO A 70 0.10 4.79 -4.77
N GLY A 71 -0.36 3.93 -3.87
CA GLY A 71 0.48 3.15 -2.96
C GLY A 71 1.21 3.95 -1.87
N GLN A 72 0.79 5.18 -1.56
CA GLN A 72 1.36 5.96 -0.45
C GLN A 72 0.38 7.00 0.12
N ILE A 73 0.62 7.42 1.35
CA ILE A 73 -0.16 8.49 2.01
C ILE A 73 0.77 9.41 2.79
N SER A 74 0.46 10.70 2.82
CA SER A 74 1.27 11.71 3.50
C SER A 74 0.39 12.81 4.11
N MET A 75 0.96 13.57 5.04
CA MET A 75 0.32 14.79 5.54
C MET A 75 0.88 16.01 4.79
N LEU A 76 0.08 16.54 3.87
CA LEU A 76 0.43 17.72 3.06
C LEU A 76 0.53 18.98 3.93
N GLY A 77 -0.36 19.12 4.91
CA GLY A 77 -0.43 20.28 5.78
C GLY A 77 -1.03 19.95 7.14
N ALA A 78 -0.65 20.71 8.15
CA ALA A 78 -1.24 20.67 9.47
C ALA A 78 -1.17 22.06 10.09
N ASN A 79 -2.12 22.45 10.93
CA ASN A 79 -2.08 23.70 11.70
C ASN A 79 -1.38 23.54 13.08
N CYS A 80 -0.95 22.34 13.45
CA CYS A 80 -0.22 22.07 14.70
C CYS A 80 1.14 22.81 14.76
N PRO A 81 1.65 23.14 15.97
CA PRO A 81 2.89 23.91 16.11
C PRO A 81 4.14 23.10 15.77
N ASP A 82 4.16 21.81 16.12
CA ASP A 82 5.33 20.95 15.94
C ASP A 82 5.56 20.56 14.49
N LYS A 83 4.55 20.58 13.62
CA LYS A 83 4.56 20.08 12.23
C LYS A 83 5.21 18.71 12.06
N LEU A 84 5.22 17.86 13.10
CA LEU A 84 5.94 16.59 13.05
C LEU A 84 5.35 15.67 11.98
N CYS A 85 4.02 15.57 11.94
CA CYS A 85 3.28 14.79 10.95
C CYS A 85 3.55 15.18 9.49
N VAL A 86 3.77 16.48 9.21
CA VAL A 86 4.14 16.95 7.87
C VAL A 86 5.58 16.56 7.54
N ARG A 87 6.49 16.72 8.51
CA ARG A 87 7.91 16.33 8.34
C ARG A 87 8.11 14.82 8.23
N THR A 88 7.20 14.01 8.75
CA THR A 88 7.19 12.56 8.58
C THR A 88 7.21 12.17 7.11
N GLY A 89 6.58 12.96 6.24
CA GLY A 89 6.54 12.70 4.80
C GLY A 89 5.60 11.56 4.41
N ALA A 90 5.82 11.01 3.22
CA ALA A 90 5.00 9.93 2.69
C ALA A 90 5.40 8.57 3.28
N ILE A 91 4.39 7.82 3.71
CA ILE A 91 4.55 6.45 4.21
C ILE A 91 4.00 5.43 3.21
N ARG A 92 4.60 4.24 3.23
CA ARG A 92 4.29 3.09 2.35
C ARG A 92 4.42 1.79 3.15
N ASN A 93 3.73 0.73 2.73
CA ASN A 93 3.86 -0.65 3.26
C ASN A 93 3.69 -0.79 4.80
N GLY A 94 3.13 0.19 5.51
CA GLY A 94 3.04 0.16 6.97
C GLY A 94 4.38 0.33 7.69
N SER A 95 5.33 1.07 7.12
CA SER A 95 6.65 1.30 7.73
C SER A 95 6.58 1.95 9.13
N TYR A 96 5.75 2.98 9.28
CA TYR A 96 5.51 3.69 10.54
C TYR A 96 4.25 4.56 10.39
N PRO A 97 3.56 4.91 11.49
CA PRO A 97 2.37 5.76 11.43
C PRO A 97 2.71 7.24 11.20
N ILE A 98 1.78 7.99 10.65
CA ILE A 98 1.79 9.47 10.72
C ILE A 98 0.88 9.87 11.88
N VAL A 99 1.41 10.61 12.85
CA VAL A 99 0.66 11.02 14.05
C VAL A 99 0.74 12.53 14.22
N CYS A 100 -0.42 13.17 14.27
CA CYS A 100 -0.57 14.57 14.67
C CYS A 100 -1.24 14.59 16.06
N LEU A 101 -0.42 14.56 17.10
CA LEU A 101 -0.91 14.47 18.47
C LEU A 101 -1.80 15.66 18.89
N PRO A 102 -1.47 16.93 18.58
CA PRO A 102 -2.30 18.07 18.99
C PRO A 102 -3.71 18.04 18.39
N ASN A 103 -3.85 17.57 17.15
CA ASN A 103 -5.13 17.48 16.45
C ASN A 103 -5.76 16.08 16.57
N LYS A 104 -5.14 15.18 17.33
CA LYS A 104 -5.56 13.77 17.53
C LYS A 104 -5.84 13.01 16.23
N VAL A 105 -5.07 13.30 15.17
CA VAL A 105 -5.14 12.58 13.89
C VAL A 105 -4.04 11.53 13.85
N ARG A 106 -4.38 10.31 13.44
CA ARG A 106 -3.40 9.24 13.18
C ARG A 106 -3.71 8.56 11.85
N ILE A 107 -2.67 8.26 11.08
CA ILE A 107 -2.73 7.53 9.82
C ILE A 107 -1.86 6.29 9.96
N ILE A 108 -2.45 5.13 9.69
CA ILE A 108 -1.75 3.84 9.69
C ILE A 108 -2.01 3.13 8.36
N ILE A 109 -1.04 2.33 7.90
CA ILE A 109 -1.25 1.41 6.79
C ILE A 109 -1.29 0.02 7.38
N VAL A 110 -2.41 -0.66 7.23
CA VAL A 110 -2.60 -2.07 7.62
C VAL A 110 -2.44 -2.94 6.38
N ASN A 111 -1.75 -4.07 6.54
CA ASN A 111 -1.59 -5.06 5.48
C ASN A 111 -2.44 -6.28 5.86
N SER A 112 -3.45 -6.62 5.06
CA SER A 112 -4.33 -7.77 5.35
C SER A 112 -3.62 -9.13 5.40
N ALA A 113 -2.35 -9.20 5.00
CA ALA A 113 -1.52 -10.40 5.03
C ALA A 113 -0.60 -10.51 6.27
N LYS A 114 -0.59 -9.52 7.16
CA LYS A 114 0.42 -9.40 8.23
C LYS A 114 -0.12 -9.44 9.66
N ASP A 115 -1.41 -9.73 9.85
CA ASP A 115 -2.02 -9.84 11.19
C ASP A 115 -1.77 -11.20 11.90
N ASP A 116 -1.04 -12.13 11.29
CA ASP A 116 -0.76 -13.46 11.88
C ASP A 116 0.60 -13.56 12.61
N ILE A 117 1.35 -12.46 12.74
CA ILE A 117 2.71 -12.49 13.33
C ILE A 117 2.99 -11.34 14.31
N ASP A 118 2.04 -10.93 15.16
CA ASP A 118 2.36 -10.03 16.30
C ASP A 118 1.60 -10.42 17.59
N ALA A 119 1.40 -11.74 17.81
CA ALA A 119 0.75 -12.28 19.00
C ALA A 119 1.71 -12.69 20.15
N ILE A 120 3.01 -12.34 20.10
CA ILE A 120 3.96 -12.70 21.18
C ILE A 120 4.89 -11.52 21.51
N SER A 121 4.47 -10.71 22.47
CA SER A 121 5.35 -10.03 23.44
C SER A 121 4.47 -9.50 24.57
N GLY A 122 4.09 -10.43 25.45
CA GLY A 122 3.57 -10.20 26.79
C GLY A 122 4.33 -11.09 27.76
#